data_AF-A0A9P6IHZ3-F1
#
_entry.id   AF-A0A9P6IHZ3-F1
#
_cell.length_a   1.000
_cell.length_b   1.000
_cell.length_c   1.000
_cell.angle_alpha   90.00
_cell.angle_beta   90.00
_cell.angle_gamma   90.00
#
_symmetry.space_group_name_H-M   'P 1'
#
loop_
_entity.id
_entity.type
_entity.pdbx_description
1 polymer ?
#
loop_
_entity_poly.entity_id
_entity_poly.type
_entity_poly.pdbx_seq_one_letter_code
_entity_poly.pdbx_strand_id
1 'polypeptide(L)'
;MKFGQHLQYSIQPEWSFNYVSYDELKEVLKTRTETQIWTETDEGYFVELLERELEKVYSFQNVKLGEVRRKLTYFNTQALEFKKNGAQEETWRALEVELLRLVAEIDVLAKYTRLNYTGFLKIVKKHDKQTRWMLKSIFHVRLNAKPFHKENYDAIIVRLSSMYHIVAARGQKLKGDDQFANWDSSAFVRDTTKYWIHPDNVTETKLVIMKHLPVLLFNTKKEYEDNDAAISSVYVDNEEFECYQGRLEKTDMAQAIRIRWYGPTPTQNGQCFLERKVHREKWTGEQSVKERFPIKTKYINPYLTGEYTMDVKFAKLRARGQKSVKDVELMQKLANEVQTSLVTKKMRPSIRAFYRRTAFQLSNDARVRISLDTELALIREDDFGRRRAGDNWKRDDIGVDWPFKQLPAEDITRFPYAVLEVKLQTHH
;
A
#
# COMPACT_ATOMS: atom_id res chain seq x y z
N MET A 1 12.09 26.26 -8.03
CA MET A 1 12.44 26.07 -9.46
C MET A 1 11.19 26.21 -10.32
N LYS A 2 11.24 26.90 -11.48
CA LYS A 2 10.09 26.98 -12.41
C LYS A 2 9.86 25.59 -13.03
N PHE A 3 8.60 25.16 -13.15
CA PHE A 3 8.28 23.80 -13.62
C PHE A 3 8.80 23.49 -15.02
N GLY A 4 8.75 24.44 -15.97
CA GLY A 4 9.28 24.22 -17.33
C GLY A 4 10.77 23.86 -17.32
N GLN A 5 11.58 24.55 -16.51
CA GLN A 5 13.00 24.22 -16.34
C GLN A 5 13.18 22.83 -15.72
N HIS A 6 12.44 22.52 -14.66
CA HIS A 6 12.49 21.19 -14.04
C HIS A 6 12.12 20.07 -15.03
N LEU A 7 11.10 20.30 -15.86
CA LEU A 7 10.67 19.35 -16.88
C LEU A 7 11.81 19.12 -17.88
N GLN A 8 12.39 20.18 -18.43
CA GLN A 8 13.52 20.07 -19.37
C GLN A 8 14.71 19.28 -18.81
N TYR A 9 15.08 19.48 -17.54
CA TYR A 9 16.17 18.73 -16.91
C TYR A 9 15.83 17.26 -16.58
N SER A 10 14.54 16.94 -16.44
CA SER A 10 14.09 15.60 -16.02
C SER A 10 13.59 14.73 -17.18
N ILE A 11 13.57 15.27 -18.41
CA ILE A 11 13.15 14.54 -19.60
C ILE A 11 14.18 13.46 -19.92
N GLN A 12 13.67 12.25 -20.19
CA GLN A 12 14.47 11.22 -20.83
C GLN A 12 14.70 11.60 -22.31
N PRO A 13 15.95 11.79 -22.78
CA PRO A 13 16.22 12.34 -24.11
C PRO A 13 15.54 11.55 -25.24
N GLU A 14 15.56 10.22 -25.14
CA GLU A 14 14.95 9.30 -26.11
C GLU A 14 13.44 9.47 -26.24
N TRP A 15 12.76 9.97 -25.20
CA TRP A 15 11.30 10.11 -25.16
C TRP A 15 10.86 11.58 -25.21
N SER A 16 11.78 12.51 -25.45
CA SER A 16 11.56 13.96 -25.41
C SER A 16 10.31 14.41 -26.18
N PHE A 17 10.13 13.94 -27.41
CA PHE A 17 8.97 14.27 -28.25
C PHE A 17 7.62 13.85 -27.64
N ASN A 18 7.62 12.77 -26.85
CA ASN A 18 6.42 12.21 -26.26
C ASN A 18 6.05 12.89 -24.94
N TYR A 19 6.86 13.80 -24.39
CA TYR A 19 6.45 14.61 -23.25
C TYR A 19 5.45 15.69 -23.66
N VAL A 20 4.66 16.15 -22.69
CA VAL A 20 3.79 17.31 -22.86
C VAL A 20 4.62 18.54 -23.24
N SER A 21 4.24 19.19 -24.34
CA SER A 21 4.87 20.43 -24.82
C SER A 21 4.49 21.62 -23.95
N TYR A 22 4.91 21.59 -22.67
CA TYR A 22 4.50 22.56 -21.65
C TYR A 22 4.90 23.99 -22.00
N ASP A 23 6.08 24.19 -22.58
CA ASP A 23 6.55 25.51 -22.96
C ASP A 23 5.77 26.06 -24.16
N GLU A 24 5.44 25.23 -25.16
CA GLU A 24 4.57 25.62 -26.29
C GLU A 24 3.18 26.03 -25.81
N LEU A 25 2.54 25.19 -24.98
CA LEU A 25 1.23 25.49 -24.38
C LEU A 25 1.26 26.79 -23.58
N LYS A 26 2.36 27.04 -22.86
CA LYS A 26 2.55 28.26 -22.07
C LYS A 26 2.74 29.49 -22.95
N GLU A 27 3.47 29.40 -24.05
CA GLU A 27 3.66 30.51 -24.99
C GLU A 27 2.35 30.83 -25.72
N VAL A 28 1.52 29.83 -26.07
CA VAL A 28 0.16 30.06 -26.60
C VAL A 28 -0.69 30.85 -25.62
N LEU A 29 -0.74 30.45 -24.34
CA LEU A 29 -1.48 31.19 -23.31
C LEU A 29 -0.99 32.63 -23.19
N LYS A 30 0.33 32.82 -23.13
CA LYS A 30 0.95 34.14 -22.98
C LYS A 30 0.61 35.04 -24.18
N THR A 31 0.85 34.57 -25.39
CA THR A 31 0.68 35.36 -26.62
C THR A 31 -0.76 35.78 -26.83
N ARG A 32 -1.73 34.88 -26.58
CA ARG A 32 -3.17 35.17 -26.77
C ARG A 32 -3.79 35.99 -25.64
N THR A 33 -3.23 35.96 -24.43
CA THR A 33 -3.68 36.81 -23.31
C THR A 33 -3.01 38.19 -23.28
N GLU A 34 -1.86 38.36 -23.94
CA GLU A 34 -1.20 39.66 -24.08
C GLU A 34 -1.86 40.56 -25.13
N THR A 35 -2.45 39.97 -26.17
CA THR A 35 -2.98 40.72 -27.33
C THR A 35 -4.48 41.01 -27.25
N GLN A 36 -5.26 40.22 -26.52
CA GLN A 36 -6.72 40.37 -26.45
C GLN A 36 -7.33 39.71 -25.20
N ILE A 37 -8.61 40.02 -24.94
CA ILE A 37 -9.43 39.30 -23.95
C ILE A 37 -9.61 37.86 -24.45
N TRP A 38 -9.43 36.88 -23.57
CA TRP A 38 -9.60 35.46 -23.89
C TRP A 38 -11.02 35.16 -24.40
N THR A 39 -11.12 34.59 -25.60
CA THR A 39 -12.40 34.34 -26.29
C THR A 39 -12.76 32.86 -26.36
N GLU A 40 -13.99 32.55 -26.76
CA GLU A 40 -14.44 31.17 -27.01
C GLU A 40 -13.60 30.45 -28.08
N THR A 41 -13.11 31.17 -29.09
CA THR A 41 -12.24 30.59 -30.13
C THR A 41 -10.85 30.28 -29.60
N ASP A 42 -10.32 31.11 -28.69
CA ASP A 42 -9.06 30.84 -27.98
C ASP A 42 -9.19 29.62 -27.06
N GLU A 43 -10.30 29.52 -26.33
CA GLU A 43 -10.61 28.36 -25.48
C GLU A 43 -10.67 27.08 -26.33
N GLY A 44 -11.44 27.07 -27.41
CA GLY A 44 -11.56 25.91 -28.30
C GLY A 44 -10.20 25.45 -28.85
N TYR A 45 -9.39 26.39 -29.32
CA TYR A 45 -8.04 26.11 -29.83
C TYR A 45 -7.11 25.54 -28.76
N PHE A 46 -7.10 26.14 -27.56
CA PHE A 46 -6.24 25.69 -26.47
C PHE A 46 -6.66 24.30 -25.96
N VAL A 47 -7.96 24.05 -25.90
CA VAL A 47 -8.54 22.77 -25.51
C VAL A 47 -8.19 21.67 -26.52
N GLU A 48 -8.26 21.94 -27.82
CA GLU A 48 -7.85 20.99 -28.87
C GLU A 48 -6.35 20.65 -28.76
N LEU A 49 -5.52 21.66 -28.53
CA LEU A 49 -4.08 21.48 -28.32
C LEU A 49 -3.79 20.59 -27.10
N LEU A 50 -4.49 20.82 -25.98
CA LEU A 50 -4.39 19.98 -24.78
C LEU A 50 -4.86 18.54 -25.01
N GLU A 51 -5.91 18.34 -25.81
CA GLU A 51 -6.37 16.99 -26.16
C GLU A 51 -5.37 16.23 -27.02
N ARG A 52 -4.76 16.90 -27.99
CA ARG A 52 -3.69 16.30 -28.82
C ARG A 52 -2.50 15.88 -27.97
N GLU A 53 -2.08 16.74 -27.05
CA GLU A 53 -0.99 16.44 -26.11
C GLU A 53 -1.37 15.30 -25.15
N LEU A 54 -2.61 15.26 -24.67
CA LEU A 54 -3.12 14.18 -23.83
C LEU A 54 -3.11 12.84 -24.58
N GLU A 55 -3.58 12.81 -25.84
CA GLU A 55 -3.57 11.61 -26.67
C GLU A 55 -2.14 11.13 -26.96
N LYS A 56 -1.21 12.04 -27.25
CA LYS A 56 0.21 11.74 -27.44
C LYS A 56 0.81 11.05 -26.21
N VAL A 57 0.62 11.63 -25.03
CA VAL A 57 1.15 11.07 -23.77
C VAL A 57 0.49 9.73 -23.44
N TYR A 58 -0.82 9.64 -23.59
CA TYR A 58 -1.59 8.43 -23.30
C TYR A 58 -1.20 7.26 -24.21
N SER A 59 -1.15 7.49 -25.53
CA SER A 59 -0.77 6.48 -26.52
C SER A 59 0.65 5.98 -26.31
N PHE A 60 1.62 6.88 -26.11
CA PHE A 60 3.00 6.50 -25.84
C PHE A 60 3.15 5.67 -24.56
N GLN A 61 2.49 6.09 -23.47
CA GLN A 61 2.52 5.35 -22.20
C GLN A 61 1.95 3.94 -22.37
N ASN A 62 0.84 3.77 -23.10
CA ASN A 62 0.25 2.46 -23.37
C ASN A 62 1.17 1.56 -24.20
N VAL A 63 1.84 2.12 -25.22
CA VAL A 63 2.81 1.37 -26.05
C VAL A 63 3.95 0.86 -25.16
N LYS A 64 4.54 1.73 -24.34
CA LYS A 64 5.64 1.36 -23.44
C LYS A 64 5.23 0.38 -22.36
N LEU A 65 4.04 0.53 -21.80
CA LEU A 65 3.50 -0.44 -20.86
C LEU A 65 3.28 -1.81 -21.53
N GLY A 66 2.81 -1.82 -22.77
CA GLY A 66 2.69 -3.02 -23.59
C GLY A 66 4.04 -3.71 -23.85
N GLU A 67 5.07 -2.94 -24.18
CA GLU A 67 6.45 -3.44 -24.33
C GLU A 67 6.97 -4.09 -23.03
N VAL A 68 6.82 -3.38 -21.90
CA VAL A 68 7.20 -3.88 -20.57
C VAL A 68 6.47 -5.19 -20.26
N ARG A 69 5.16 -5.27 -20.50
CA ARG A 69 4.37 -6.49 -20.26
C ARG A 69 4.82 -7.66 -21.12
N ARG A 70 5.13 -7.44 -22.40
CA ARG A 70 5.65 -8.50 -23.29
C ARG A 70 7.02 -9.01 -22.83
N LYS A 71 7.94 -8.09 -22.50
CA LYS A 71 9.27 -8.43 -21.94
C LYS A 71 9.12 -9.22 -20.65
N LEU A 72 8.26 -8.77 -19.75
CA LEU A 72 7.96 -9.43 -18.48
C LEU A 72 7.49 -10.88 -18.69
N THR A 73 6.55 -11.10 -19.59
CA THR A 73 6.07 -12.47 -19.91
C THR A 73 7.18 -13.32 -20.52
N TYR A 74 7.95 -12.78 -21.47
CA TYR A 74 9.03 -13.49 -22.13
C TYR A 74 10.13 -13.92 -21.13
N PHE A 75 10.62 -12.99 -20.32
CA PHE A 75 11.64 -13.29 -19.31
C PHE A 75 11.13 -14.24 -18.21
N ASN A 76 9.83 -14.18 -17.87
CA ASN A 76 9.25 -15.10 -16.92
C ASN A 76 9.25 -16.54 -17.45
N THR A 77 8.88 -16.73 -18.72
CA THR A 77 8.94 -18.03 -19.38
C THR A 77 10.38 -18.57 -19.40
N GLN A 78 11.36 -17.73 -19.78
CA GLN A 78 12.77 -18.12 -19.76
C GLN A 78 13.27 -18.51 -18.36
N ALA A 79 12.95 -17.71 -17.34
CA ALA A 79 13.35 -18.01 -15.96
C ALA A 79 12.78 -19.35 -15.47
N LEU A 80 11.53 -19.67 -15.82
CA LEU A 80 10.89 -20.95 -15.49
C LEU A 80 11.48 -22.12 -16.27
N GLU A 81 11.79 -21.95 -17.55
CA GLU A 81 12.47 -22.96 -18.37
C GLU A 81 13.87 -23.27 -17.84
N PHE A 82 14.66 -22.24 -17.51
CA PHE A 82 15.99 -22.41 -16.94
C PHE A 82 15.93 -23.09 -15.57
N LYS A 83 14.93 -22.76 -14.76
CA LYS A 83 14.69 -23.43 -13.48
C LYS A 83 14.36 -24.92 -13.65
N LYS A 84 13.63 -25.29 -14.70
CA LYS A 84 13.21 -26.68 -14.95
C LYS A 84 14.32 -27.52 -15.57
N ASN A 85 15.01 -26.97 -16.57
CA ASN A 85 15.94 -27.73 -17.41
C ASN A 85 17.41 -27.50 -17.02
N GLY A 86 17.69 -26.53 -16.14
CA GLY A 86 19.03 -25.99 -15.93
C GLY A 86 19.42 -25.03 -17.06
N ALA A 87 20.36 -24.14 -16.76
CA ALA A 87 20.98 -23.25 -17.74
C ALA A 87 22.44 -22.97 -17.34
N GLN A 88 23.27 -22.62 -18.32
CA GLN A 88 24.65 -22.20 -18.09
C GLN A 88 24.70 -20.86 -17.33
N GLU A 89 25.79 -20.62 -16.62
CA GLU A 89 25.96 -19.39 -15.81
C GLU A 89 25.94 -18.13 -16.68
N GLU A 90 26.48 -18.18 -17.89
CA GLU A 90 26.42 -17.09 -18.86
C GLU A 90 24.97 -16.73 -19.23
N THR A 91 24.12 -17.73 -19.41
CA THR A 91 22.70 -17.53 -19.76
C THR A 91 21.92 -16.93 -18.60
N TRP A 92 22.18 -17.37 -17.36
CA TRP A 92 21.61 -16.75 -16.17
C TRP A 92 22.03 -15.29 -16.01
N ARG A 93 23.31 -14.99 -16.22
CA ARG A 93 23.84 -13.62 -16.17
C ARG A 93 23.23 -12.73 -17.25
N ALA A 94 23.06 -13.25 -18.46
CA ALA A 94 22.40 -12.51 -19.54
C ALA A 94 20.95 -12.14 -19.16
N LEU A 95 20.19 -13.10 -18.63
CA LEU A 95 18.82 -12.84 -18.16
C LEU A 95 18.78 -11.86 -16.99
N GLU A 96 19.74 -11.93 -16.06
CA GLU A 96 19.88 -10.99 -14.95
C GLU A 96 20.09 -9.55 -15.43
N VAL A 97 20.96 -9.35 -16.43
CA VAL A 97 21.19 -8.03 -17.04
C VAL A 97 19.92 -7.51 -17.73
N GLU A 98 19.19 -8.36 -18.45
CA GLU A 98 17.93 -7.98 -19.08
C GLU A 98 16.84 -7.60 -18.06
N LEU A 99 16.75 -8.32 -16.93
CA LEU A 99 15.85 -7.95 -15.84
C LEU A 99 16.22 -6.59 -15.22
N LEU A 100 17.51 -6.30 -15.06
CA LEU A 100 17.97 -4.99 -14.56
C LEU A 100 17.63 -3.86 -15.54
N ARG A 101 17.74 -4.09 -16.85
CA ARG A 101 17.30 -3.15 -17.89
C ARG A 101 15.79 -2.91 -17.81
N LEU A 102 15.00 -3.97 -17.62
CA LEU A 102 13.55 -3.86 -17.46
C LEU A 102 13.16 -3.08 -16.20
N VAL A 103 13.87 -3.28 -15.08
CA VAL A 103 13.69 -2.47 -13.86
C VAL A 103 13.92 -0.98 -14.15
N ALA A 104 15.01 -0.64 -14.85
CA ALA A 104 15.30 0.75 -15.21
C ALA A 104 14.23 1.34 -16.15
N GLU A 105 13.77 0.57 -17.13
CA GLU A 105 12.70 0.99 -18.04
C GLU A 105 11.38 1.29 -17.31
N ILE A 106 11.01 0.47 -16.32
CA ILE A 106 9.82 0.68 -15.47
C ILE A 106 9.99 1.96 -14.63
N ASP A 107 11.17 2.20 -14.05
CA ASP A 107 11.45 3.42 -13.28
C ASP A 107 11.31 4.68 -14.15
N VAL A 108 11.91 4.68 -15.34
CA VAL A 108 11.81 5.79 -16.29
C VAL A 108 10.35 5.99 -16.75
N LEU A 109 9.60 4.91 -16.99
CA LEU A 109 8.18 4.99 -17.37
C LEU A 109 7.30 5.56 -16.25
N ALA A 110 7.56 5.20 -15.00
CA ALA A 110 6.88 5.78 -13.85
C ALA A 110 7.20 7.28 -13.69
N LYS A 111 8.46 7.67 -13.88
CA LYS A 111 8.91 9.08 -13.88
C LYS A 111 8.25 9.87 -15.02
N TYR A 112 8.21 9.33 -16.23
CA TYR A 112 7.52 9.90 -17.39
C TYR A 112 6.04 10.17 -17.10
N THR A 113 5.32 9.16 -16.61
CA THR A 113 3.89 9.24 -16.28
C THR A 113 3.61 10.36 -15.29
N ARG A 114 4.40 10.43 -14.21
CA ARG A 114 4.28 11.46 -13.17
C ARG A 114 4.55 12.87 -13.67
N LEU A 115 5.65 13.06 -14.42
CA LEU A 115 6.05 14.37 -14.94
C LEU A 115 4.98 14.94 -15.87
N ASN A 116 4.46 14.11 -16.78
CA ASN A 116 3.41 14.53 -17.71
C ASN A 116 2.10 14.85 -17.00
N TYR A 117 1.65 14.01 -16.06
CA TYR A 117 0.46 14.29 -15.27
C TYR A 117 0.58 15.62 -14.51
N THR A 118 1.74 15.87 -13.89
CA THR A 118 2.03 17.15 -13.22
C THR A 118 2.03 18.32 -14.21
N GLY A 119 2.55 18.11 -15.42
CA GLY A 119 2.55 19.11 -16.50
C GLY A 119 1.14 19.54 -16.89
N PHE A 120 0.24 18.58 -17.11
CA PHE A 120 -1.17 18.85 -17.37
C PHE A 120 -1.86 19.62 -16.24
N LEU A 121 -1.68 19.20 -14.99
CA LEU A 121 -2.28 19.91 -13.86
C LEU A 121 -1.76 21.34 -13.74
N LYS A 122 -0.46 21.56 -13.99
CA LYS A 122 0.15 22.89 -13.91
C LYS A 122 -0.26 23.81 -15.04
N ILE A 123 -0.36 23.30 -16.28
CA ILE A 123 -0.76 24.13 -17.42
C ILE A 123 -2.23 24.52 -17.33
N VAL A 124 -3.10 23.60 -16.90
CA VAL A 124 -4.53 23.89 -16.68
C VAL A 124 -4.72 24.86 -15.51
N LYS A 125 -3.98 24.68 -14.41
CA LYS A 125 -3.98 25.68 -13.32
C LYS A 125 -3.51 27.06 -13.78
N LYS A 126 -2.53 27.11 -14.69
CA LYS A 126 -2.04 28.36 -15.25
C LYS A 126 -3.08 29.01 -16.15
N HIS A 127 -3.71 28.24 -17.02
CA HIS A 127 -4.83 28.67 -17.85
C HIS A 127 -5.90 29.35 -16.99
N ASP A 128 -6.49 28.64 -16.03
CA ASP A 128 -7.57 29.18 -15.19
C ASP A 128 -7.18 30.48 -14.47
N LYS A 129 -5.90 30.60 -14.07
CA LYS A 129 -5.39 31.82 -13.42
C LYS A 129 -5.26 33.00 -14.38
N GLN A 130 -4.86 32.77 -15.63
CA GLN A 130 -4.61 33.83 -16.61
C GLN A 130 -5.88 34.26 -17.34
N THR A 131 -6.75 33.29 -17.68
CA THR A 131 -7.96 33.54 -18.48
C THR A 131 -9.18 33.83 -17.60
N ARG A 132 -9.19 33.34 -16.35
CA ARG A 132 -10.34 33.30 -15.44
C ARG A 132 -11.47 32.34 -15.89
N TRP A 133 -11.24 31.56 -16.94
CA TRP A 133 -12.14 30.50 -17.40
C TRP A 133 -11.86 29.21 -16.64
N MET A 134 -12.88 28.39 -16.43
CA MET A 134 -12.80 27.20 -15.58
C MET A 134 -12.57 25.93 -16.41
N LEU A 135 -11.31 25.64 -16.76
CA LEU A 135 -10.97 24.45 -17.53
C LEU A 135 -10.65 23.23 -16.65
N LYS A 136 -10.22 23.45 -15.40
CA LYS A 136 -9.77 22.37 -14.51
C LYS A 136 -10.79 21.24 -14.32
N SER A 137 -12.05 21.55 -14.05
CA SER A 137 -13.10 20.54 -13.84
C SER A 137 -13.34 19.71 -15.09
N ILE A 138 -13.45 20.37 -16.24
CA ILE A 138 -13.69 19.75 -17.55
C ILE A 138 -12.51 18.85 -17.94
N PHE A 139 -11.29 19.37 -17.83
CA PHE A 139 -10.10 18.62 -18.21
C PHE A 139 -9.84 17.43 -17.27
N HIS A 140 -10.21 17.53 -15.99
CA HIS A 140 -10.15 16.38 -15.08
C HIS A 140 -11.04 15.21 -15.54
N VAL A 141 -12.19 15.46 -16.16
CA VAL A 141 -13.02 14.40 -16.74
C VAL A 141 -12.27 13.70 -17.87
N ARG A 142 -11.62 14.46 -18.75
CA ARG A 142 -10.81 13.92 -19.87
C ARG A 142 -9.59 13.13 -19.38
N LEU A 143 -8.87 13.63 -18.38
CA LEU A 143 -7.78 12.89 -17.72
C LEU A 143 -8.25 11.58 -17.08
N ASN A 144 -9.48 11.54 -16.55
CA ASN A 144 -10.06 10.31 -15.99
C ASN A 144 -10.51 9.33 -17.08
N ALA A 145 -10.93 9.81 -18.24
CA ALA A 145 -11.26 8.98 -19.40
C ALA A 145 -10.01 8.34 -20.03
N LYS A 146 -8.84 9.00 -19.92
CA LYS A 146 -7.53 8.50 -20.37
C LYS A 146 -6.55 8.40 -19.18
N PRO A 147 -6.72 7.42 -18.28
CA PRO A 147 -6.08 7.43 -16.96
C PRO A 147 -4.64 6.89 -16.96
N PHE A 148 -3.75 7.40 -17.84
CA PHE A 148 -2.34 6.97 -17.87
C PHE A 148 -1.62 7.10 -16.51
N HIS A 149 -2.08 8.04 -15.66
CA HIS A 149 -1.54 8.30 -14.33
C HIS A 149 -2.03 7.35 -13.23
N LYS A 150 -3.07 6.53 -13.50
CA LYS A 150 -3.63 5.58 -12.52
C LYS A 150 -3.08 4.16 -12.67
N GLU A 151 -2.17 3.94 -13.61
CA GLU A 151 -1.58 2.62 -13.83
C GLU A 151 -0.78 2.20 -12.59
N ASN A 152 -1.20 1.08 -11.99
CA ASN A 152 -0.57 0.50 -10.83
C ASN A 152 0.53 -0.48 -11.28
N TYR A 153 1.79 -0.15 -10.99
CA TYR A 153 2.92 -1.00 -11.30
C TYR A 153 3.08 -2.18 -10.32
N ASP A 154 2.25 -2.29 -9.28
CA ASP A 154 2.41 -3.31 -8.23
C ASP A 154 2.35 -4.73 -8.76
N ALA A 155 1.40 -5.04 -9.65
CA ALA A 155 1.33 -6.36 -10.29
C ALA A 155 2.60 -6.69 -11.11
N ILE A 156 3.17 -5.67 -11.78
CA ILE A 156 4.42 -5.82 -12.54
C ILE A 156 5.60 -6.03 -11.58
N ILE A 157 5.70 -5.23 -10.52
CA ILE A 157 6.76 -5.30 -9.50
C ILE A 157 6.74 -6.66 -8.78
N VAL A 158 5.56 -7.17 -8.44
CA VAL A 158 5.39 -8.49 -7.82
C VAL A 158 5.97 -9.58 -8.74
N ARG A 159 5.55 -9.61 -10.01
CA ARG A 159 6.04 -10.59 -11.00
C ARG A 159 7.55 -10.45 -11.23
N LEU A 160 8.02 -9.22 -11.37
CA LEU A 160 9.44 -8.89 -11.53
C LEU A 160 10.27 -9.35 -10.33
N SER A 161 9.74 -9.21 -9.12
CA SER A 161 10.39 -9.68 -7.90
C SER A 161 10.50 -11.20 -7.89
N SER A 162 9.42 -11.92 -8.19
CA SER A 162 9.47 -13.38 -8.28
C SER A 162 10.52 -13.86 -9.31
N MET A 163 10.60 -13.23 -10.49
CA MET A 163 11.61 -13.56 -11.49
C MET A 163 13.03 -13.25 -11.02
N TYR A 164 13.25 -12.05 -10.46
CA TYR A 164 14.57 -11.63 -9.99
C TYR A 164 15.12 -12.61 -8.97
N HIS A 165 14.28 -13.13 -8.06
CA HIS A 165 14.69 -14.13 -7.09
C HIS A 165 14.98 -15.50 -7.70
N ILE A 166 14.21 -15.95 -8.70
CA ILE A 166 14.52 -17.18 -9.43
C ILE A 166 15.90 -17.06 -10.11
N VAL A 167 16.17 -15.92 -10.75
CA VAL A 167 17.43 -15.68 -11.47
C VAL A 167 18.61 -15.52 -10.50
N ALA A 168 18.44 -14.76 -9.41
CA ALA A 168 19.47 -14.58 -8.39
C ALA A 168 19.84 -15.91 -7.69
N ALA A 169 18.86 -16.78 -7.47
CA ALA A 169 19.08 -18.12 -6.91
C ALA A 169 19.52 -19.16 -7.95
N ARG A 170 19.70 -18.77 -9.23
CA ARG A 170 20.04 -19.70 -10.34
C ARG A 170 19.07 -20.88 -10.44
N GLY A 171 17.79 -20.63 -10.18
CA GLY A 171 16.73 -21.65 -10.15
C GLY A 171 16.75 -22.59 -8.94
N GLN A 172 17.75 -22.48 -8.06
CA GLN A 172 17.83 -23.30 -6.85
C GLN A 172 16.71 -22.92 -5.87
N LYS A 173 16.12 -23.93 -5.22
CA LYS A 173 15.23 -23.66 -4.09
C LYS A 173 16.05 -23.04 -2.96
N LEU A 174 15.73 -21.81 -2.58
CA LEU A 174 16.26 -21.24 -1.35
C LEU A 174 15.72 -22.10 -0.18
N LYS A 175 16.62 -22.66 0.63
CA LYS A 175 16.24 -23.47 1.80
C LYS A 175 15.30 -22.65 2.69
N GLY A 176 14.02 -23.03 2.81
CA GLY A 176 13.04 -22.35 3.68
C GLY A 176 11.76 -21.83 2.99
N ASP A 177 11.60 -22.00 1.68
CA ASP A 177 10.39 -21.56 0.95
C ASP A 177 9.08 -22.19 1.47
N ASP A 178 9.14 -23.36 2.10
CA ASP A 178 7.96 -24.07 2.64
C ASP A 178 7.65 -23.72 4.12
N GLN A 179 8.47 -22.90 4.80
CA GLN A 179 8.32 -22.59 6.23
C GLN A 179 8.18 -21.08 6.47
N PHE A 180 7.03 -20.52 6.09
CA PHE A 180 6.62 -19.19 6.56
C PHE A 180 6.14 -19.17 8.03
N ALA A 181 6.31 -20.27 8.77
CA ALA A 181 5.74 -20.46 10.10
C ALA A 181 6.81 -20.81 11.13
N ASN A 182 6.89 -19.97 12.16
CA ASN A 182 7.57 -20.18 13.45
C ASN A 182 9.07 -20.43 13.40
N TRP A 183 9.84 -19.34 13.35
CA TRP A 183 11.16 -19.33 13.96
C TRP A 183 11.00 -19.15 15.48
N ASP A 184 11.23 -20.23 16.22
CA ASP A 184 11.34 -20.23 17.68
C ASP A 184 12.48 -19.29 18.11
N SER A 185 12.21 -18.42 19.08
CA SER A 185 13.15 -17.39 19.50
C SER A 185 14.27 -17.97 20.38
N SER A 186 15.49 -18.06 19.83
CA SER A 186 16.68 -17.68 20.59
C SER A 186 16.64 -16.16 20.82
N ALA A 187 17.22 -15.64 21.90
CA ALA A 187 17.16 -14.21 22.22
C ALA A 187 17.83 -13.37 21.11
N PHE A 188 17.10 -12.42 20.52
CA PHE A 188 17.64 -11.46 19.56
C PHE A 188 17.06 -10.07 19.79
N VAL A 189 17.85 -9.05 19.50
CA VAL A 189 17.41 -7.65 19.57
C VAL A 189 16.68 -7.33 18.26
N ARG A 190 15.42 -6.89 18.38
CA ARG A 190 14.66 -6.33 17.26
C ARG A 190 14.78 -4.82 17.30
N ASP A 191 15.37 -4.23 16.27
CA ASP A 191 15.26 -2.79 16.04
C ASP A 191 14.23 -2.52 14.93
N THR A 192 13.42 -1.48 15.09
CA THR A 192 12.35 -1.14 14.16
C THR A 192 12.28 0.35 13.94
N THR A 193 12.58 0.76 12.72
CA THR A 193 12.59 2.18 12.32
C THR A 193 11.54 2.43 11.25
N LYS A 194 10.87 3.59 11.33
CA LYS A 194 9.86 4.00 10.35
C LYS A 194 10.28 5.28 9.66
N TYR A 195 10.06 5.35 8.35
CA TYR A 195 10.39 6.49 7.51
C TYR A 195 9.16 6.92 6.71
N TRP A 196 9.04 8.23 6.46
CA TRP A 196 8.08 8.73 5.48
C TRP A 196 8.71 8.73 4.10
N ILE A 197 7.97 8.22 3.13
CA ILE A 197 8.33 8.20 1.72
C ILE A 197 7.34 9.08 0.98
N HIS A 198 7.83 10.07 0.24
CA HIS A 198 6.99 10.88 -0.62
C HIS A 198 6.32 9.97 -1.69
N PRO A 199 5.02 10.16 -2.01
CA PRO A 199 4.31 9.30 -2.97
C PRO A 199 5.05 9.12 -4.31
N ASP A 200 5.69 10.20 -4.77
CA ASP A 200 6.54 10.23 -5.96
C ASP A 200 7.69 9.20 -5.97
N ASN A 201 8.18 8.79 -4.80
CA ASN A 201 9.33 7.90 -4.65
C ASN A 201 8.91 6.46 -4.33
N VAL A 202 7.60 6.16 -4.25
CA VAL A 202 7.10 4.83 -3.87
C VAL A 202 7.56 3.77 -4.86
N THR A 203 7.38 3.98 -6.17
CA THR A 203 7.76 3.01 -7.20
C THR A 203 9.27 2.76 -7.20
N GLU A 204 10.06 3.82 -7.20
CA GLU A 204 11.53 3.75 -7.14
C GLU A 204 12.00 2.99 -5.89
N THR A 205 11.40 3.29 -4.73
CA THR A 205 11.70 2.58 -3.46
C THR A 205 11.40 1.08 -3.58
N LYS A 206 10.23 0.70 -4.13
CA LYS A 206 9.88 -0.71 -4.36
C LYS A 206 10.89 -1.40 -5.28
N LEU A 207 11.29 -0.75 -6.39
CA LEU A 207 12.25 -1.26 -7.37
C LEU A 207 13.67 -1.42 -6.80
N VAL A 208 14.09 -0.57 -5.86
CA VAL A 208 15.38 -0.72 -5.17
C VAL A 208 15.33 -1.88 -4.18
N ILE A 209 14.32 -1.94 -3.32
CA ILE A 209 14.22 -2.97 -2.28
C ILE A 209 14.10 -4.37 -2.89
N MET A 210 13.32 -4.53 -3.96
CA MET A 210 13.05 -5.84 -4.56
C MET A 210 14.29 -6.56 -5.11
N LYS A 211 15.36 -5.81 -5.42
CA LYS A 211 16.67 -6.36 -5.83
C LYS A 211 17.37 -7.09 -4.70
N HIS A 212 17.02 -6.78 -3.45
CA HIS A 212 17.64 -7.38 -2.27
C HIS A 212 16.69 -8.33 -1.54
N LEU A 213 15.40 -8.02 -1.49
CA LEU A 213 14.39 -8.76 -0.75
C LEU A 213 13.17 -9.05 -1.63
N PRO A 214 12.66 -10.30 -1.69
CA PRO A 214 11.51 -10.64 -2.51
C PRO A 214 10.26 -9.98 -1.96
N VAL A 215 9.35 -9.58 -2.86
CA VAL A 215 7.97 -9.26 -2.49
C VAL A 215 7.31 -10.53 -1.97
N LEU A 216 6.83 -10.47 -0.73
CA LEU A 216 6.15 -11.57 -0.07
C LEU A 216 4.69 -11.65 -0.53
N LEU A 217 4.32 -12.78 -1.13
CA LEU A 217 2.95 -13.11 -1.49
C LEU A 217 2.34 -14.06 -0.46
N PHE A 218 1.24 -13.65 0.18
CA PHE A 218 0.52 -14.49 1.14
C PHE A 218 -0.17 -15.70 0.50
N ASN A 219 -0.63 -15.56 -0.74
CA ASN A 219 -1.26 -16.64 -1.49
C ASN A 219 -0.61 -16.76 -2.87
N THR A 220 0.28 -17.74 -3.02
CA THR A 220 0.97 -18.04 -4.27
C THR A 220 0.15 -18.87 -5.26
N LYS A 221 -1.05 -19.33 -4.86
CA LYS A 221 -1.92 -20.19 -5.68
C LYS A 221 -2.87 -19.41 -6.60
N LYS A 222 -2.99 -18.11 -6.41
CA LYS A 222 -3.82 -17.23 -7.25
C LYS A 222 -2.97 -16.11 -7.82
N GLU A 223 -3.45 -15.50 -8.91
CA GLU A 223 -2.85 -14.28 -9.41
C GLU A 223 -3.02 -13.15 -8.38
N TYR A 224 -2.04 -12.26 -8.33
CA TYR A 224 -2.08 -11.09 -7.46
C TYR A 224 -3.20 -10.15 -7.90
N GLU A 225 -4.06 -9.78 -6.94
CA GLU A 225 -5.04 -8.72 -7.10
C GLU A 225 -4.67 -7.56 -6.19
N ASP A 226 -4.87 -6.32 -6.65
CA ASP A 226 -4.55 -5.11 -5.87
C ASP A 226 -5.18 -5.10 -4.47
N ASN A 227 -6.37 -5.67 -4.34
CA ASN A 227 -7.09 -5.78 -3.07
C ASN A 227 -6.41 -6.71 -2.08
N ASP A 228 -5.56 -7.65 -2.50
CA ASP A 228 -4.82 -8.53 -1.59
C ASP A 228 -3.83 -7.79 -0.70
N ALA A 229 -3.33 -6.64 -1.16
CA ALA A 229 -2.44 -5.79 -0.38
C ALA A 229 -3.18 -4.94 0.67
N ALA A 230 -4.51 -4.84 0.59
CA ALA A 230 -5.30 -4.01 1.49
C ALA A 230 -5.27 -4.55 2.93
N ILE A 231 -4.98 -3.67 3.88
CA ILE A 231 -5.04 -3.95 5.31
C ILE A 231 -5.89 -2.87 5.96
N SER A 232 -6.92 -3.30 6.67
CA SER A 232 -7.75 -2.41 7.47
C SER A 232 -7.67 -2.81 8.93
N SER A 233 -7.66 -1.82 9.81
CA SER A 233 -7.64 -2.02 11.26
C SER A 233 -8.56 -1.01 11.93
N VAL A 234 -9.63 -1.48 12.55
CA VAL A 234 -10.51 -0.66 13.39
C VAL A 234 -9.96 -0.67 14.80
N TYR A 235 -9.50 0.47 15.28
CA TYR A 235 -9.10 0.68 16.66
C TYR A 235 -10.34 0.97 17.51
N VAL A 236 -10.32 0.43 18.72
CA VAL A 236 -11.36 0.65 19.72
C VAL A 236 -10.79 1.47 20.86
N ASP A 237 -11.63 2.34 21.42
CA ASP A 237 -11.30 3.16 22.58
C ASP A 237 -12.59 3.50 23.36
N ASN A 238 -12.46 4.06 24.55
CA ASN A 238 -13.60 4.57 25.33
C ASN A 238 -13.87 6.06 25.06
N GLU A 239 -14.87 6.64 25.73
CA GLU A 239 -15.22 8.06 25.54
C GLU A 239 -14.14 9.01 26.02
N GLU A 240 -13.34 8.56 27.00
CA GLU A 240 -12.25 9.29 27.62
C GLU A 240 -10.92 9.16 26.84
N PHE A 241 -10.89 8.38 25.74
CA PHE A 241 -9.69 8.14 24.93
C PHE A 241 -8.51 7.58 25.74
N GLU A 242 -8.77 6.67 26.68
CA GLU A 242 -7.77 6.11 27.58
C GLU A 242 -6.66 5.34 26.83
N CYS A 243 -7.03 4.54 25.82
CA CYS A 243 -6.03 3.85 25.01
C CYS A 243 -5.20 4.86 24.22
N TYR A 244 -5.81 5.86 23.60
CA TYR A 244 -5.09 6.91 22.89
C TYR A 244 -4.10 7.65 23.79
N GLN A 245 -4.53 8.14 24.96
CA GLN A 245 -3.70 8.93 25.85
C GLN A 245 -2.52 8.12 26.38
N GLY A 246 -2.77 6.90 26.87
CA GLY A 246 -1.69 6.03 27.36
C GLY A 246 -0.68 5.68 26.26
N ARG A 247 -1.15 5.48 25.01
CA ARG A 247 -0.25 5.19 23.88
C ARG A 247 0.53 6.42 23.40
N LEU A 248 -0.04 7.62 23.55
CA LEU A 248 0.61 8.89 23.23
C LEU A 248 1.72 9.21 24.24
N GLU A 249 1.39 9.11 25.53
CA GLU A 249 2.30 9.35 26.65
C GLU A 249 3.32 8.21 26.85
N LYS A 250 3.07 7.05 26.24
CA LYS A 250 3.86 5.82 26.41
C LYS A 250 3.90 5.36 27.87
N THR A 251 2.77 5.44 28.57
CA THR A 251 2.67 4.90 29.93
C THR A 251 2.92 3.38 29.92
N ASP A 252 3.58 2.88 30.97
CA ASP A 252 3.78 1.43 31.11
C ASP A 252 2.42 0.72 31.11
N MET A 253 2.35 -0.45 30.49
CA MET A 253 1.12 -1.22 30.28
C MET A 253 0.06 -0.58 29.36
N ALA A 254 0.36 0.56 28.71
CA ALA A 254 -0.57 1.18 27.77
C ALA A 254 -0.98 0.23 26.62
N GLN A 255 -2.29 0.01 26.51
CA GLN A 255 -2.85 -0.94 25.55
C GLN A 255 -3.33 -0.25 24.27
N ALA A 256 -3.21 -0.94 23.15
CA ALA A 256 -3.93 -0.61 21.92
C ALA A 256 -4.62 -1.87 21.41
N ILE A 257 -5.95 -1.83 21.30
CA ILE A 257 -6.77 -2.94 20.83
C ILE A 257 -7.33 -2.57 19.46
N ARG A 258 -7.31 -3.53 18.53
CA ARG A 258 -7.83 -3.32 17.17
C ARG A 258 -8.33 -4.61 16.54
N ILE A 259 -9.33 -4.47 15.69
CA ILE A 259 -9.87 -5.53 14.84
C ILE A 259 -9.30 -5.35 13.44
N ARG A 260 -8.56 -6.34 12.94
CA ARG A 260 -7.85 -6.29 11.67
C ARG A 260 -8.37 -7.36 10.70
N TRP A 261 -8.50 -6.99 9.44
CA TRP A 261 -8.66 -7.93 8.33
C TRP A 261 -7.67 -7.61 7.21
N TYR A 262 -7.47 -8.61 6.35
CA TYR A 262 -6.58 -8.56 5.20
C TYR A 262 -7.41 -8.79 3.95
N GLY A 263 -7.11 -8.06 2.88
CA GLY A 263 -7.83 -8.19 1.63
C GLY A 263 -9.13 -7.37 1.59
N PRO A 264 -10.10 -7.77 0.76
CA PRO A 264 -11.40 -7.10 0.64
C PRO A 264 -12.21 -7.19 1.94
N THR A 265 -13.34 -6.47 1.99
CA THR A 265 -14.27 -6.53 3.12
C THR A 265 -14.66 -7.98 3.44
N PRO A 266 -14.51 -8.42 4.71
CA PRO A 266 -14.69 -9.82 5.04
C PRO A 266 -16.17 -10.19 5.00
N THR A 267 -16.48 -11.36 4.44
CA THR A 267 -17.83 -11.94 4.52
C THR A 267 -18.16 -12.33 5.98
N GLN A 268 -19.42 -12.68 6.26
CA GLN A 268 -19.85 -13.11 7.59
C GLN A 268 -19.05 -14.32 8.15
N ASN A 269 -18.60 -15.20 7.25
CA ASN A 269 -17.73 -16.34 7.60
C ASN A 269 -16.23 -16.04 7.43
N GLY A 270 -15.88 -14.86 6.94
CA GLY A 270 -14.51 -14.38 6.80
C GLY A 270 -13.79 -14.28 8.14
N GLN A 271 -12.47 -14.40 8.11
CA GLN A 271 -11.62 -14.34 9.29
C GLN A 271 -11.08 -12.92 9.52
N CYS A 272 -11.30 -12.40 10.72
CA CYS A 272 -10.65 -11.21 11.25
C CYS A 272 -9.70 -11.60 12.39
N PHE A 273 -8.86 -10.67 12.82
CA PHE A 273 -7.96 -10.82 13.95
C PHE A 273 -8.22 -9.71 14.96
N LEU A 274 -8.51 -10.07 16.21
CA LEU A 274 -8.37 -9.11 17.31
C LEU A 274 -6.91 -9.10 17.74
N GLU A 275 -6.31 -7.93 17.70
CA GLU A 275 -4.92 -7.72 18.08
C GLU A 275 -4.86 -6.78 19.29
N ARG A 276 -4.02 -7.13 20.27
CA ARG A 276 -3.66 -6.27 21.40
C ARG A 276 -2.16 -5.98 21.33
N LYS A 277 -1.80 -4.71 21.49
CA LYS A 277 -0.43 -4.29 21.77
C LYS A 277 -0.36 -3.74 23.18
N VAL A 278 0.62 -4.20 23.96
CA VAL A 278 0.89 -3.69 25.31
C VAL A 278 2.26 -3.02 25.28
N HIS A 279 2.33 -1.76 25.70
CA HIS A 279 3.59 -1.07 25.88
C HIS A 279 4.27 -1.54 27.16
N ARG A 280 5.59 -1.72 27.10
CA ARG A 280 6.45 -1.87 28.26
C ARG A 280 7.54 -0.81 28.20
N GLU A 281 7.73 -0.13 29.32
CA GLU A 281 8.78 0.88 29.48
C GLU A 281 10.17 0.25 29.57
N LYS A 282 11.20 0.96 29.08
CA LYS A 282 12.56 0.40 29.01
C LYS A 282 13.13 0.01 30.37
N TRP A 283 12.79 0.75 31.42
CA TRP A 283 13.29 0.51 32.78
C TRP A 283 12.73 -0.79 33.39
N THR A 284 11.62 -1.32 32.88
CA THR A 284 11.05 -2.60 33.36
C THR A 284 11.89 -3.81 32.95
N GLY A 285 12.78 -3.67 31.94
CA GLY A 285 13.49 -4.78 31.33
C GLY A 285 12.62 -5.68 30.45
N GLU A 286 11.30 -5.47 30.42
CA GLU A 286 10.37 -6.24 29.59
C GLU A 286 10.17 -5.62 28.20
N GLN A 287 9.87 -6.45 27.21
CA GLN A 287 9.60 -6.00 25.84
C GLN A 287 8.11 -5.75 25.62
N SER A 288 7.79 -4.73 24.82
CA SER A 288 6.42 -4.49 24.38
C SER A 288 5.89 -5.68 23.57
N VAL A 289 4.75 -6.24 23.97
CA VAL A 289 4.20 -7.47 23.38
C VAL A 289 3.09 -7.14 22.38
N LYS A 290 3.03 -7.89 21.27
CA LYS A 290 1.91 -7.89 20.33
C LYS A 290 1.31 -9.28 20.26
N GLU A 291 0.03 -9.39 20.60
CA GLU A 291 -0.69 -10.66 20.64
C GLU A 291 -1.97 -10.56 19.80
N ARG A 292 -2.48 -11.70 19.33
CA ARG A 292 -3.72 -11.74 18.55
C ARG A 292 -4.39 -13.10 18.57
N PHE A 293 -5.70 -13.11 18.32
CA PHE A 293 -6.45 -14.34 18.06
C PHE A 293 -7.42 -14.14 16.88
N PRO A 294 -7.71 -15.21 16.10
CA PRO A 294 -8.63 -15.14 14.99
C PRO A 294 -10.08 -15.21 15.48
N ILE A 295 -10.97 -14.45 14.85
CA ILE A 295 -12.43 -14.48 15.06
C ILE A 295 -13.14 -14.47 13.70
N LYS A 296 -14.33 -15.05 13.59
CA LYS A 296 -15.14 -14.91 12.36
C LYS A 296 -15.95 -13.62 12.45
N THR A 297 -16.14 -12.93 11.32
CA THR A 297 -16.83 -11.64 11.25
C THR A 297 -18.16 -11.61 12.00
N LYS A 298 -19.00 -12.63 11.81
CA LYS A 298 -20.32 -12.73 12.45
C LYS A 298 -20.30 -12.77 13.99
N TYR A 299 -19.18 -13.11 14.60
CA TYR A 299 -19.03 -13.17 16.06
C TYR A 299 -18.42 -11.90 16.65
N ILE A 300 -18.05 -10.91 15.83
CA ILE A 300 -17.37 -9.71 16.33
C ILE A 300 -18.32 -8.86 17.20
N ASN A 301 -19.50 -8.46 16.71
CA ASN A 301 -20.43 -7.66 17.51
C ASN A 301 -20.83 -8.36 18.82
N PRO A 302 -21.28 -9.64 18.80
CA PRO A 302 -21.59 -10.35 20.05
C PRO A 302 -20.39 -10.50 20.99
N TYR A 303 -19.16 -10.57 20.46
CA TYR A 303 -17.96 -10.62 21.28
C TYR A 303 -17.67 -9.25 21.94
N LEU A 304 -17.87 -8.14 21.23
CA LEU A 304 -17.69 -6.78 21.76
C LEU A 304 -18.66 -6.48 22.90
N THR A 305 -19.89 -7.00 22.83
CA THR A 305 -20.93 -6.81 23.87
C THR A 305 -20.83 -7.81 25.02
N GLY A 306 -20.01 -8.86 24.89
CA GLY A 306 -19.90 -9.93 25.90
C GLY A 306 -20.89 -11.07 25.73
N GLU A 307 -21.80 -11.01 24.76
CA GLU A 307 -22.79 -12.07 24.47
C GLU A 307 -22.17 -13.36 23.92
N TYR A 308 -20.99 -13.27 23.31
CA TYR A 308 -20.26 -14.42 22.76
C TYR A 308 -18.90 -14.58 23.42
N THR A 309 -18.66 -15.75 24.03
CA THR A 309 -17.34 -16.14 24.52
C THR A 309 -16.62 -17.05 23.53
N MET A 310 -15.29 -17.05 23.58
CA MET A 310 -14.46 -17.84 22.68
C MET A 310 -14.22 -19.28 23.15
N ASP A 311 -14.77 -19.67 24.31
CA ASP A 311 -14.49 -20.94 24.99
C ASP A 311 -14.80 -22.16 24.10
N VAL A 312 -15.98 -22.17 23.45
CA VAL A 312 -16.39 -23.26 22.56
C VAL A 312 -15.42 -23.39 21.37
N LYS A 313 -14.90 -22.27 20.85
CA LYS A 313 -13.96 -22.27 19.74
C LYS A 313 -12.61 -22.83 20.16
N PHE A 314 -12.11 -22.42 21.32
CA PHE A 314 -10.82 -22.91 21.84
C PHE A 314 -10.90 -24.37 22.29
N ALA A 315 -12.02 -24.82 22.86
CA ALA A 315 -12.28 -26.23 23.14
C ALA A 315 -12.23 -27.09 21.85
N LYS A 316 -12.84 -26.60 20.76
CA LYS A 316 -12.76 -27.27 19.44
C LYS A 316 -11.33 -27.27 18.87
N LEU A 317 -10.57 -26.19 19.04
CA LEU A 317 -9.17 -26.13 18.61
C LEU A 317 -8.28 -27.13 19.38
N ARG A 318 -8.48 -27.22 20.71
CA ARG A 318 -7.80 -28.19 21.58
C ARG A 318 -8.14 -29.62 21.17
N ALA A 319 -9.43 -29.93 21.00
CA ALA A 319 -9.88 -31.28 20.62
C ALA A 319 -9.38 -31.73 19.24
N ARG A 320 -9.18 -30.80 18.30
CA ARG A 320 -8.67 -31.10 16.95
C ARG A 320 -7.15 -31.19 16.84
N GLY A 321 -6.41 -30.88 17.91
CA GLY A 321 -4.95 -30.95 17.92
C GLY A 321 -4.25 -30.02 16.93
N GLN A 322 -4.92 -28.96 16.45
CA GLN A 322 -4.36 -28.05 15.42
C GLN A 322 -3.28 -27.11 15.97
N LYS A 323 -3.17 -26.98 17.29
CA LYS A 323 -2.19 -26.15 18.00
C LYS A 323 -1.78 -26.83 19.31
N SER A 324 -0.62 -26.43 19.85
CA SER A 324 -0.19 -26.92 21.15
C SER A 324 -1.18 -26.50 22.25
N VAL A 325 -1.29 -27.31 23.30
CA VAL A 325 -2.19 -27.03 24.44
C VAL A 325 -1.87 -25.68 25.07
N LYS A 326 -0.59 -25.36 25.24
CA LYS A 326 -0.10 -24.09 25.79
C LYS A 326 -0.52 -22.89 24.93
N ASP A 327 -0.41 -22.99 23.60
CA ASP A 327 -0.82 -21.90 22.71
C ASP A 327 -2.33 -21.63 22.79
N VAL A 328 -3.13 -22.70 22.90
CA VAL A 328 -4.59 -22.56 23.02
C VAL A 328 -4.96 -21.88 24.34
N GLU A 329 -4.29 -22.23 25.44
CA GLU A 329 -4.50 -21.57 26.75
C GLU A 329 -4.11 -20.09 26.74
N LEU A 330 -2.95 -19.75 26.15
CA LEU A 330 -2.53 -18.36 25.98
C LEU A 330 -3.53 -17.56 25.14
N MET A 331 -4.03 -18.14 24.04
CA MET A 331 -5.03 -17.49 23.20
C MET A 331 -6.37 -17.31 23.92
N GLN A 332 -6.79 -18.27 24.76
CA GLN A 332 -8.00 -18.18 25.55
C GLN A 332 -7.88 -17.10 26.63
N LYS A 333 -6.74 -17.07 27.36
CA LYS A 333 -6.44 -16.02 28.34
C LYS A 333 -6.49 -14.63 27.69
N LEU A 334 -5.82 -14.45 26.55
CA LEU A 334 -5.84 -13.21 25.78
C LEU A 334 -7.27 -12.79 25.39
N ALA A 335 -8.07 -13.73 24.88
CA ALA A 335 -9.45 -13.43 24.48
C ALA A 335 -10.31 -13.00 25.67
N ASN A 336 -10.14 -13.61 26.84
CA ASN A 336 -10.90 -13.23 28.04
C ASN A 336 -10.46 -11.86 28.57
N GLU A 337 -9.16 -11.59 28.62
CA GLU A 337 -8.62 -10.28 29.04
C GLU A 337 -9.06 -9.15 28.11
N VAL A 338 -9.00 -9.37 26.79
CA VAL A 338 -9.45 -8.38 25.80
C VAL A 338 -10.95 -8.12 25.95
N GLN A 339 -11.78 -9.16 26.06
CA GLN A 339 -13.23 -8.99 26.24
C GLN A 339 -13.57 -8.25 27.54
N THR A 340 -12.88 -8.59 28.63
CA THR A 340 -13.04 -7.91 29.91
C THR A 340 -12.74 -6.42 29.76
N SER A 341 -11.60 -6.06 29.13
CA SER A 341 -11.23 -4.66 28.86
C SER A 341 -12.27 -3.93 28.02
N LEU A 342 -12.75 -4.55 26.93
CA LEU A 342 -13.78 -3.98 26.05
C LEU A 342 -15.07 -3.65 26.81
N VAL A 343 -15.59 -4.60 27.59
CA VAL A 343 -16.88 -4.46 28.29
C VAL A 343 -16.75 -3.50 29.48
N THR A 344 -15.74 -3.70 30.33
CA THR A 344 -15.56 -2.90 31.56
C THR A 344 -15.27 -1.43 31.27
N LYS A 345 -14.47 -1.16 30.24
CA LYS A 345 -14.12 0.20 29.82
C LYS A 345 -15.07 0.77 28.78
N LYS A 346 -16.14 0.03 28.41
CA LYS A 346 -17.13 0.43 27.40
C LYS A 346 -16.50 0.87 26.07
N MET A 347 -15.50 0.13 25.61
CA MET A 347 -14.78 0.48 24.40
C MET A 347 -15.65 0.26 23.16
N ARG A 348 -15.56 1.19 22.21
CA ARG A 348 -16.28 1.15 20.93
C ARG A 348 -15.36 1.47 19.76
N PRO A 349 -15.75 1.14 18.51
CA PRO A 349 -15.00 1.58 17.33
C PRO A 349 -14.75 3.08 17.35
N SER A 350 -13.50 3.49 17.14
CA SER A 350 -13.08 4.89 17.21
C SER A 350 -12.50 5.35 15.88
N ILE A 351 -11.44 4.68 15.41
CA ILE A 351 -10.77 5.06 14.15
C ILE A 351 -10.36 3.82 13.33
N ARG A 352 -10.62 3.84 12.03
CA ARG A 352 -10.11 2.87 11.06
C ARG A 352 -8.82 3.40 10.44
N ALA A 353 -7.77 2.61 10.50
CA ALA A 353 -6.57 2.79 9.69
C ALA A 353 -6.63 1.83 8.49
N PHE A 354 -6.66 2.39 7.29
CA PHE A 354 -6.57 1.68 6.01
C PHE A 354 -5.24 1.99 5.33
N TYR A 355 -4.61 1.00 4.72
CA TYR A 355 -3.44 1.17 3.87
C TYR A 355 -3.25 -0.08 2.98
N ARG A 356 -2.46 0.03 1.92
CA ARG A 356 -1.98 -1.12 1.15
C ARG A 356 -0.54 -1.43 1.51
N ARG A 357 -0.22 -2.70 1.77
CA ARG A 357 1.11 -3.13 2.20
C ARG A 357 1.81 -3.98 1.15
N THR A 358 3.01 -3.57 0.78
CA THR A 358 3.99 -4.45 0.12
C THR A 358 5.02 -4.88 1.17
N ALA A 359 5.13 -6.18 1.42
CA ALA A 359 6.12 -6.75 2.33
C ALA A 359 7.29 -7.32 1.54
N PHE A 360 8.52 -7.08 2.01
CA PHE A 360 9.75 -7.54 1.40
C PHE A 360 10.54 -8.35 2.43
N GLN A 361 10.71 -9.64 2.16
CA GLN A 361 11.38 -10.55 3.08
C GLN A 361 11.83 -11.82 2.36
N LEU A 362 13.04 -12.27 2.66
CA LEU A 362 13.52 -13.61 2.29
C LEU A 362 12.83 -14.68 3.17
N SER A 363 12.40 -15.79 2.56
CA SER A 363 11.65 -16.86 3.24
C SER A 363 12.39 -17.42 4.46
N ASN A 364 13.73 -17.44 4.39
CA ASN A 364 14.61 -18.08 5.36
C ASN A 364 15.49 -17.13 6.18
N ASP A 365 15.32 -15.83 6.00
CA ASP A 365 16.17 -14.83 6.64
C ASP A 365 15.33 -13.74 7.31
N ALA A 366 15.49 -13.64 8.62
CA ALA A 366 14.81 -12.66 9.45
C ALA A 366 15.66 -11.41 9.73
N ARG A 367 16.94 -11.37 9.31
CA ARG A 367 17.88 -10.29 9.61
C ARG A 367 17.37 -8.93 9.18
N VAL A 368 16.76 -8.88 7.99
CA VAL A 368 16.16 -7.66 7.45
C VAL A 368 14.76 -7.97 6.91
N ARG A 369 13.76 -7.27 7.42
CA ARG A 369 12.39 -7.31 6.90
C ARG A 369 11.92 -5.89 6.66
N ILE A 370 11.42 -5.64 5.45
CA ILE A 370 10.96 -4.32 5.07
C ILE A 370 9.48 -4.40 4.70
N SER A 371 8.68 -3.41 5.08
CA SER A 371 7.34 -3.24 4.55
C SER A 371 7.08 -1.79 4.19
N LEU A 372 6.40 -1.57 3.07
CA LEU A 372 5.99 -0.25 2.60
C LEU A 372 4.47 -0.18 2.62
N ASP A 373 3.93 0.74 3.40
CA ASP A 373 2.50 1.04 3.50
C ASP A 373 2.17 2.27 2.66
N THR A 374 1.34 2.10 1.63
CA THR A 374 0.87 3.17 0.73
C THR A 374 -0.62 3.45 0.97
N GLU A 375 -1.11 4.57 0.43
CA GLU A 375 -2.54 4.93 0.47
C GLU A 375 -3.12 4.99 1.89
N LEU A 376 -2.29 5.41 2.86
CA LEU A 376 -2.67 5.46 4.26
C LEU A 376 -3.81 6.47 4.48
N ALA A 377 -4.91 5.98 5.03
CA ALA A 377 -6.07 6.77 5.40
C ALA A 377 -6.49 6.45 6.83
N LEU A 378 -6.78 7.51 7.60
CA LEU A 378 -7.39 7.44 8.92
C LEU A 378 -8.85 7.89 8.79
N ILE A 379 -9.78 7.04 9.22
CA ILE A 379 -11.22 7.22 8.97
C ILE A 379 -11.97 7.12 10.30
N ARG A 380 -12.87 8.06 10.58
CA ARG A 380 -13.72 8.02 11.77
C ARG A 380 -14.67 6.82 11.72
N GLU A 381 -14.69 6.09 12.83
CA GLU A 381 -15.62 4.98 13.12
C GLU A 381 -16.51 5.31 14.33
N ASP A 382 -16.11 6.30 15.13
CA ASP A 382 -16.86 6.76 16.29
C ASP A 382 -18.24 7.34 15.91
N ASP A 383 -19.14 7.37 16.89
CA ASP A 383 -20.48 7.93 16.75
C ASP A 383 -20.62 9.33 17.38
N PHE A 384 -19.52 10.05 17.63
CA PHE A 384 -19.59 11.39 18.23
C PHE A 384 -20.18 12.39 17.23
N GLY A 385 -21.34 12.95 17.58
CA GLY A 385 -22.09 13.94 16.79
C GLY A 385 -22.83 13.38 15.57
N ARG A 386 -22.38 12.24 15.03
CA ARG A 386 -23.00 11.55 13.90
C ARG A 386 -22.79 10.05 14.03
N ARG A 387 -23.86 9.28 13.88
CA ARG A 387 -23.80 7.81 13.80
C ARG A 387 -23.07 7.37 12.52
N ARG A 388 -21.99 6.61 12.65
CA ARG A 388 -21.16 6.04 11.59
C ARG A 388 -21.23 4.52 11.62
N ALA A 389 -20.60 3.88 12.59
CA ALA A 389 -20.62 2.43 12.76
C ALA A 389 -21.92 1.97 13.45
N GLY A 390 -22.50 2.80 14.31
CA GLY A 390 -23.70 2.46 15.05
C GLY A 390 -23.48 1.23 15.93
N ASP A 391 -24.37 0.24 15.83
CA ASP A 391 -24.28 -0.98 16.64
C ASP A 391 -23.32 -2.03 16.03
N ASN A 392 -22.64 -1.66 14.94
CA ASN A 392 -21.70 -2.53 14.24
C ASN A 392 -20.25 -2.19 14.62
N TRP A 393 -19.37 -3.18 14.56
CA TRP A 393 -17.94 -3.04 14.87
C TRP A 393 -17.16 -2.20 13.85
N LYS A 394 -17.80 -1.82 12.74
CA LYS A 394 -17.26 -0.96 11.68
C LYS A 394 -18.40 -0.34 10.87
N ARG A 395 -18.14 0.77 10.20
CA ARG A 395 -19.03 1.32 9.15
C ARG A 395 -19.10 0.43 7.90
N ASP A 396 -20.25 0.47 7.23
CA ASP A 396 -20.59 -0.38 6.08
C ASP A 396 -20.71 0.38 4.76
N ASP A 397 -20.64 1.71 4.77
CA ASP A 397 -20.68 2.60 3.59
C ASP A 397 -19.35 2.69 2.83
N ILE A 398 -18.30 2.03 3.34
CA ILE A 398 -16.97 1.93 2.72
C ILE A 398 -16.39 0.52 2.86
N GLY A 399 -15.61 0.10 1.86
CA GLY A 399 -14.86 -1.15 1.86
C GLY A 399 -13.35 -0.89 1.82
N VAL A 400 -12.73 -1.24 0.69
CA VAL A 400 -11.30 -1.06 0.39
C VAL A 400 -11.08 -0.17 -0.84
N ASP A 401 -12.10 0.63 -1.16
CA ASP A 401 -12.25 1.52 -2.31
C ASP A 401 -11.60 2.89 -2.07
N TRP A 402 -10.30 2.88 -1.74
CA TRP A 402 -9.51 4.11 -1.67
C TRP A 402 -9.66 4.93 -2.97
N PRO A 403 -9.83 6.27 -2.92
CA PRO A 403 -9.61 7.16 -1.78
C PRO A 403 -10.87 7.49 -0.96
N PHE A 404 -11.92 6.66 -1.02
CA PHE A 404 -13.17 6.84 -0.25
C PHE A 404 -13.82 8.21 -0.48
N LYS A 405 -14.11 8.54 -1.75
CA LYS A 405 -14.64 9.87 -2.14
C LYS A 405 -16.05 10.15 -1.63
N GLN A 406 -16.80 9.10 -1.29
CA GLN A 406 -18.14 9.19 -0.71
C GLN A 406 -18.14 9.69 0.74
N LEU A 407 -16.98 9.69 1.40
CA LEU A 407 -16.88 10.15 2.79
C LEU A 407 -16.85 11.68 2.88
N PRO A 408 -17.51 12.26 3.90
CA PRO A 408 -17.31 13.66 4.27
C PRO A 408 -15.84 13.97 4.53
N ALA A 409 -15.40 15.19 4.21
CA ALA A 409 -14.00 15.59 4.40
C ALA A 409 -13.55 15.54 5.87
N GLU A 410 -14.46 15.80 6.81
CA GLU A 410 -14.23 15.72 8.27
C GLU A 410 -14.07 14.29 8.81
N ASP A 411 -14.50 13.27 8.05
CA ASP A 411 -14.49 11.87 8.45
C ASP A 411 -13.21 11.13 8.04
N ILE A 412 -12.38 11.74 7.20
CA ILE A 412 -11.21 11.06 6.61
C ILE A 412 -10.00 11.98 6.53
N THR A 413 -8.88 11.50 7.07
CA THR A 413 -7.56 12.08 6.84
C THR A 413 -6.78 11.18 5.89
N ARG A 414 -6.48 11.69 4.69
CA ARG A 414 -5.62 11.01 3.71
C ARG A 414 -4.18 11.43 3.99
N PHE A 415 -3.37 10.51 4.47
CA PHE A 415 -2.00 10.82 4.88
C PHE A 415 -1.14 11.10 3.63
N PRO A 416 -0.35 12.18 3.60
CA PRO A 416 0.33 12.63 2.38
C PRO A 416 1.59 11.83 2.01
N TYR A 417 2.01 10.88 2.85
CA TYR A 417 3.20 10.06 2.65
C TYR A 417 2.87 8.57 2.69
N ALA A 418 3.73 7.75 2.09
CA ALA A 418 3.83 6.34 2.41
C ALA A 418 4.70 6.12 3.65
N VAL A 419 4.55 4.99 4.32
CA VAL A 419 5.33 4.64 5.52
C VAL A 419 6.17 3.39 5.24
N LEU A 420 7.49 3.55 5.24
CA LEU A 420 8.45 2.46 5.15
C LEU A 420 8.82 2.01 6.57
N GLU A 421 8.64 0.73 6.89
CA GLU A 421 9.05 0.12 8.14
C GLU A 421 10.20 -0.86 7.86
N VAL A 422 11.36 -0.63 8.48
CA VAL A 422 12.54 -1.51 8.41
C VAL A 422 12.70 -2.18 9.76
N LYS A 423 12.72 -3.51 9.77
CA LYS A 423 12.93 -4.35 10.96
C LYS A 423 14.24 -5.07 10.82
N LEU A 424 15.12 -4.84 11.78
CA LEU A 424 16.41 -5.49 11.87
C LEU A 424 16.41 -6.49 13.01
N GLN A 425 16.97 -7.66 12.75
CA GLN A 425 17.26 -8.68 13.73
C GLN A 425 18.76 -8.93 13.66
N THR A 426 19.50 -8.27 14.55
CA THR A 426 20.94 -8.46 14.70
C THR A 426 21.19 -9.41 15.85
N HIS A 427 21.90 -10.49 15.58
CA HIS A 427 22.51 -11.31 16.64
C HIS A 427 23.62 -10.48 17.27
N HIS A 428 23.60 -10.34 18.60
CA HIS A 428 24.81 -10.02 19.34
C HIS A 428 25.54 -11.32 19.66
#